data_AF-A0A7C8EMG1-F1
#
_entry.id   AF-A0A7C8EMG1-F1
#
_cell.length_a   1.000
_cell.length_b   1.000
_cell.length_c   1.000
_cell.angle_alpha   90.00
_cell.angle_beta   90.00
_cell.angle_gamma   90.00
#
_symmetry.space_group_name_H-M   'P 1'
#
loop_
_entity.id
_entity.type
_entity.pdbx_description
1 polymer ?
#
loop_
_entity_poly.entity_id
_entity_poly.type
_entity_poly.pdbx_seq_one_letter_code
_entity_poly.pdbx_strand_id
1 'polypeptide(L)'
;MRALIGSADCEIPPGALLSDLVKVYEEKLAGDPMIMSIKKKIGKSLLVFIVNGTVIRPERFDEIRLEAGDDVRIIHPVSGG
;
A
#
# COMPACT_ATOMS: atom_id res chain seq x y z
N MET A 1 -1.01 15.04 8.08
CA MET A 1 -1.13 15.65 6.73
C MET A 1 -2.14 14.86 5.91
N ARG A 2 -2.76 15.46 4.88
CA ARG A 2 -3.72 14.76 4.01
C ARG A 2 -3.00 14.17 2.80
N ALA A 3 -3.20 12.89 2.56
CA ALA A 3 -2.86 12.25 1.29
C ALA A 3 -4.06 11.46 0.80
N LEU A 4 -4.14 11.33 -0.52
CA LEU A 4 -5.18 10.52 -1.16
C LEU A 4 -4.69 9.08 -1.18
N ILE A 5 -5.38 8.20 -0.47
CA ILE A 5 -5.07 6.77 -0.42
C ILE A 5 -6.25 6.02 -1.04
N GLY A 6 -6.06 5.53 -2.26
CA GLY A 6 -7.12 4.80 -2.97
C GLY A 6 -8.38 5.64 -3.21
N SER A 7 -8.23 6.94 -3.43
CA SER A 7 -9.30 7.95 -3.60
C SER A 7 -10.01 8.40 -2.31
N ALA A 8 -9.57 7.94 -1.14
CA ALA A 8 -10.04 8.44 0.14
C ALA A 8 -9.01 9.42 0.75
N ASP A 9 -9.48 10.54 1.28
CA ASP A 9 -8.66 11.44 2.10
C ASP A 9 -8.30 10.72 3.40
N CYS A 10 -7.00 10.48 3.60
CA CYS A 10 -6.50 9.85 4.81
C CYS A 10 -5.51 10.78 5.51
N GLU A 11 -5.64 10.91 6.83
CA GLU A 11 -4.63 11.57 7.65
C GLU A 11 -3.46 10.62 7.87
N ILE A 12 -2.28 11.01 7.40
CA ILE A 12 -1.02 10.33 7.68
C ILE A 12 -0.10 11.23 8.51
N PRO A 13 0.76 10.65 9.38
CA PRO A 13 1.78 11.41 10.08
C PRO A 13 2.70 12.14 9.09
N PRO A 14 3.12 13.38 9.37
CA PRO A 14 4.11 14.05 8.55
C PRO A 14 5.43 13.27 8.55
N GLY A 15 5.97 13.01 7.35
CA GLY A 15 7.18 12.22 7.17
C GLY A 15 6.99 10.71 7.34
N ALA A 16 5.75 10.22 7.33
CA ALA A 16 5.47 8.78 7.33
C ALA A 16 6.14 8.11 6.14
N LEU A 17 6.70 6.91 6.37
CA LEU A 17 7.27 6.12 5.29
C LEU A 17 6.16 5.38 4.55
N LEU A 18 6.38 5.10 3.27
CA LEU A 18 5.49 4.22 2.51
C LEU A 18 5.38 2.84 3.17
N SER A 19 6.46 2.35 3.80
CA SER A 19 6.44 1.09 4.55
C SER A 19 5.47 1.08 5.73
N ASP A 20 5.25 2.22 6.40
CA ASP A 20 4.24 2.33 7.46
C ASP A 20 2.83 2.18 6.90
N LEU A 21 2.56 2.82 5.75
CA LEU A 21 1.29 2.69 5.06
C LEU A 21 1.05 1.25 4.58
N VAL A 22 2.09 0.60 4.05
CA VAL A 22 2.04 -0.80 3.62
C VAL A 22 1.62 -1.70 4.78
N LYS A 23 2.23 -1.56 5.96
CA LYS A 23 1.89 -2.34 7.15
C LYS A 23 0.42 -2.16 7.55
N VAL A 24 -0.05 -0.92 7.63
CA VAL A 24 -1.45 -0.63 7.96
C VAL A 24 -2.40 -1.27 6.96
N TYR A 25 -2.07 -1.22 5.67
CA TYR A 25 -2.92 -1.80 4.64
C TYR A 25 -2.88 -3.34 4.64
N GLU A 26 -1.71 -3.93 4.89
CA GLU A 26 -1.57 -5.37 5.06
C GLU A 26 -2.30 -5.90 6.30
N GLU A 27 -2.33 -5.15 7.39
CA GLU A 27 -3.12 -5.48 8.59
C GLU A 27 -4.62 -5.40 8.30
N LYS A 28 -5.07 -4.35 7.60
CA LYS A 28 -6.48 -4.23 7.17
C LYS A 28 -6.90 -5.39 6.28
N LEU A 29 -6.01 -5.82 5.38
CA LEU A 29 -6.23 -6.95 4.49
C LEU A 29 -5.82 -8.29 5.08
N ALA A 30 -5.39 -8.36 6.34
CA ALA A 30 -4.96 -9.61 6.94
C ALA A 30 -6.10 -10.63 6.98
N GLY A 31 -7.36 -10.16 7.08
CA GLY A 31 -8.56 -10.99 7.02
C GLY A 31 -9.01 -11.40 5.62
N ASP A 32 -8.39 -10.87 4.56
CA ASP A 32 -8.77 -11.16 3.17
C ASP A 32 -8.29 -12.57 2.77
N PRO A 33 -9.21 -13.50 2.42
CA PRO A 33 -8.84 -14.88 2.08
C PRO A 33 -7.91 -14.98 0.87
N MET A 34 -7.99 -14.05 -0.08
CA MET A 34 -7.15 -14.03 -1.26
C MET A 34 -5.74 -13.57 -0.92
N ILE A 35 -5.59 -12.50 -0.13
CA ILE A 35 -4.29 -12.02 0.34
C ILE A 35 -3.61 -13.07 1.20
N MET A 36 -4.35 -13.73 2.10
CA MET A 36 -3.84 -14.87 2.86
C MET A 36 -3.37 -16.01 1.94
N SER A 37 -4.17 -16.38 0.93
CA SER A 37 -3.84 -17.45 -0.03
C SER A 37 -2.60 -17.12 -0.86
N ILE A 38 -2.47 -15.88 -1.31
CA ILE A 38 -1.30 -15.38 -2.04
C ILE A 38 -0.05 -15.42 -1.15
N LYS A 39 -0.13 -14.87 0.07
CA LYS A 39 0.97 -14.93 1.04
C LYS A 39 1.38 -16.37 1.32
N LYS A 40 0.41 -17.30 1.46
CA LYS A 40 0.68 -18.73 1.68
C LYS A 40 1.34 -19.41 0.48
N LYS A 41 0.99 -19.04 -0.75
CA LYS A 41 1.53 -19.65 -1.98
C LYS A 41 2.90 -19.10 -2.39
N ILE A 42 3.10 -17.79 -2.27
CA ILE A 42 4.24 -17.08 -2.88
C ILE A 42 5.16 -16.47 -1.80
N GLY A 43 4.74 -16.50 -0.53
CA GLY A 43 5.53 -15.98 0.61
C GLY A 43 5.51 -14.46 0.75
N LYS A 44 4.81 -13.75 -0.15
CA LYS A 44 4.73 -12.28 -0.15
C LYS A 44 3.35 -11.78 -0.56
N SER A 45 3.07 -10.55 -0.18
CA SER A 45 1.93 -9.79 -0.68
C SER A 45 2.13 -9.41 -2.15
N LEU A 46 1.04 -9.37 -2.92
CA LEU A 46 1.04 -8.88 -4.32
C LEU A 46 0.45 -7.47 -4.42
N LEU A 47 0.43 -6.73 -3.30
CA LEU A 47 0.05 -5.33 -3.30
C LEU A 47 1.06 -4.51 -4.10
N VAL A 48 0.54 -3.66 -4.99
CA VAL A 48 1.31 -2.70 -5.77
C VAL A 48 0.97 -1.32 -5.25
N PHE A 49 2.01 -0.56 -4.90
CA PHE A 49 1.89 0.81 -4.44
C PHE A 49 2.39 1.76 -5.53
N ILE A 50 1.59 2.78 -5.82
CA ILE A 50 1.91 3.82 -6.80
C ILE A 50 1.89 5.15 -6.05
N VAL A 51 2.98 5.91 -6.13
CA VAL A 51 3.09 7.23 -5.52
C VAL A 51 3.32 8.23 -6.63
N ASN A 52 2.45 9.24 -6.76
CA ASN A 52 2.51 10.27 -7.80
C ASN A 52 2.69 9.70 -9.21
N GLY A 53 1.95 8.62 -9.52
CA GLY A 53 2.00 7.91 -10.81
C GLY A 53 3.19 6.96 -10.99
N THR A 54 4.10 6.85 -10.03
CA THR A 54 5.25 5.95 -10.09
C THR A 54 5.01 4.67 -9.29
N VAL A 55 5.14 3.51 -9.94
CA VAL A 55 5.10 2.21 -9.25
C VAL A 55 6.35 2.08 -8.37
N ILE A 56 6.14 1.92 -7.06
CA ILE A 56 7.22 1.75 -6.11
C ILE A 56 7.46 0.26 -5.87
N ARG A 57 8.71 -0.16 -5.96
CA ARG A 57 9.11 -1.54 -5.67
C ARG A 57 9.23 -1.76 -4.15
N PRO A 58 8.96 -2.97 -3.64
CA PRO A 58 8.99 -3.25 -2.20
C PRO A 58 10.30 -2.88 -1.51
N GLU A 59 11.45 -3.05 -2.19
CA GLU A 59 12.76 -2.77 -1.61
C GLU A 59 12.98 -1.28 -1.31
N ARG A 60 12.16 -0.40 -1.91
CA ARG A 60 12.24 1.05 -1.77
C ARG A 60 11.21 1.62 -0.80
N PHE A 61 10.37 0.79 -0.19
CA PHE A 61 9.29 1.29 0.68
C PHE A 61 9.82 2.06 1.90
N ASP A 62 10.98 1.69 2.42
CA ASP A 62 11.64 2.39 3.54
C ASP A 62 12.39 3.66 3.10
N GLU A 63 12.53 3.91 1.79
CA GLU A 63 13.16 5.11 1.24
C GLU A 63 12.16 6.21 0.91
N ILE A 64 10.91 5.84 0.63
CA ILE A 64 9.88 6.78 0.20
C ILE A 64 9.21 7.40 1.42
N ARG A 65 9.48 8.69 1.65
CA ARG A 65 8.72 9.52 2.57
C ARG A 65 7.51 10.09 1.85
N LEU A 66 6.35 9.93 2.46
CA LEU A 66 5.12 10.54 1.96
C LEU A 66 5.09 12.01 2.36
N GLU A 67 4.59 12.84 1.45
CA GLU A 67 4.41 14.28 1.65
C GLU A 67 2.92 14.67 1.52
N ALA A 68 2.60 15.87 1.99
CA ALA A 68 1.23 16.39 1.90
C ALA A 68 0.87 16.64 0.44
N GLY A 69 -0.25 16.07 -0.01
CA GLY A 69 -0.68 16.18 -1.41
C GLY A 69 -0.20 15.06 -2.34
N ASP A 70 0.57 14.09 -1.84
CA ASP A 70 0.90 12.90 -2.62
C ASP A 70 -0.36 12.10 -2.99
N ASP A 71 -0.42 11.63 -4.24
CA ASP A 71 -1.41 10.67 -4.72
C ASP A 71 -0.86 9.26 -4.54
N VAL A 72 -1.39 8.53 -3.57
CA VAL A 72 -1.02 7.14 -3.28
C VAL A 72 -2.13 6.20 -3.73
N ARG A 73 -1.83 5.35 -4.70
CA ARG A 73 -2.75 4.31 -5.19
C ARG A 73 -2.25 2.95 -4.79
N ILE A 74 -3.18 2.12 -4.36
CA ILE A 74 -2.93 0.75 -3.95
C ILE A 74 -3.72 -0.14 -4.89
N ILE A 75 -3.01 -0.97 -5.63
CA ILE A 75 -3.62 -1.99 -6.48
C ILE A 75 -3.40 -3.32 -5.76
N HIS A 76 -4.50 -3.97 -5.42
CA HIS A 76 -4.46 -5.33 -4.91
C HIS A 76 -5.12 -6.26 -5.93
N PRO A 77 -4.60 -7.48 -6.11
CA PRO A 77 -5.27 -8.46 -6.92
C PRO A 77 -6.63 -8.79 -6.31
N VAL A 78 -7.65 -8.86 -7.17
CA VAL A 78 -8.99 -9.34 -6.84
C VAL A 78 -9.24 -10.62 -7.63
N SER A 79 -9.96 -11.58 -7.04
CA SER A 79 -10.34 -12.79 -7.75
C SER A 79 -11.50 -12.44 -8.68
N GLY A 80 -11.20 -12.29 -9.97
CA GLY A 80 -12.18 -12.32 -11.04
C GLY A 80 -12.06 -13.66 -11.75
N GLY A 81 -13.15 -14.43 -11.77
CA GLY A 81 -13.41 -15.35 -12.87
C GLY A 81 -13.92 -14.56 -14.07
#